data_AF-A0A2G9YP08-F1
#
_entry.id   AF-A0A2G9YP08-F1
#
_cell.length_a   1.000
_cell.length_b   1.000
_cell.length_c   1.000
_cell.angle_alpha   90.00
_cell.angle_beta   90.00
_cell.angle_gamma   90.00
#
_symmetry.space_group_name_H-M   'P 1'
#
loop_
_entity.id
_entity.type
_entity.pdbx_description
1 polymer ?
#
loop_
_entity_poly.entity_id
_entity_poly.type
_entity_poly.pdbx_seq_one_letter_code
_entity_poly.pdbx_strand_id
1 'polypeptide(L)'
;MINRFDELFQEESKASFSLSQEVKDRISEFDAKVERLVDIFIDRQITQEEYAKRKAKLLNDKKDLEGKLKEIEKSGGGWLEPAKQFVTTCNQAGFVAWQEILSPKKDFLKICGSNLVL
;
A
#
# COMPACT_ATOMS: atom_id res chain seq x y z
N MET A 1 15.54 18.84 6.12
CA MET A 1 15.51 17.40 5.78
C MET A 1 14.21 16.74 6.26
N ILE A 2 13.80 16.96 7.51
CA ILE A 2 12.51 16.46 8.06
C ILE A 2 11.30 16.98 7.27
N ASN A 3 11.24 18.28 6.97
CA ASN A 3 10.14 18.86 6.16
C ASN A 3 10.00 18.22 4.76
N ARG A 4 11.11 17.73 4.18
CA ARG A 4 11.09 17.08 2.86
C ARG A 4 10.52 15.66 2.95
N PHE A 5 10.64 14.99 4.10
CA PHE A 5 9.96 13.73 4.35
C PHE A 5 8.44 13.92 4.51
N ASP A 6 8.03 15.01 5.17
CA ASP A 6 6.60 15.32 5.33
C ASP A 6 5.94 15.67 3.99
N GLU A 7 6.66 16.36 3.10
CA GLU A 7 6.23 16.61 1.71
C GLU A 7 6.08 15.30 0.92
N LEU A 8 7.06 14.40 1.00
CA LEU A 8 6.99 13.08 0.36
C LEU A 8 5.85 12.22 0.92
N PHE A 9 5.56 12.32 2.23
CA PHE A 9 4.41 11.67 2.86
C PHE A 9 3.09 12.18 2.28
N GLN A 10 2.97 13.49 2.04
CA GLN A 10 1.77 14.06 1.43
C GLN A 10 1.62 13.67 -0.04
N GLU A 11 2.71 13.62 -0.80
CA GLU A 11 2.68 13.19 -2.20
C GLU A 11 2.34 11.71 -2.33
N GLU A 12 2.96 10.84 -1.53
CA GLU A 12 2.66 9.41 -1.56
C GLU A 12 1.25 9.13 -1.05
N SER A 13 0.79 9.81 0.01
CA SER A 13 -0.60 9.68 0.50
C SER A 13 -1.62 10.09 -0.57
N LYS A 14 -1.37 11.18 -1.31
CA LYS A 14 -2.23 11.60 -2.44
C LYS A 14 -2.17 10.58 -3.59
N ALA A 15 -0.99 10.07 -3.91
CA ALA A 15 -0.82 9.05 -4.95
C ALA A 15 -1.53 7.76 -4.59
N SER A 16 -1.31 7.21 -3.38
CA SER A 16 -2.00 6.03 -2.86
C SER A 16 -3.51 6.21 -2.79
N PHE A 17 -3.99 7.40 -2.40
CA PHE A 17 -5.42 7.72 -2.42
C PHE A 17 -5.99 7.71 -3.84
N SER A 18 -5.31 8.35 -4.80
CA SER A 18 -5.74 8.38 -6.20
C SER A 18 -5.74 6.98 -6.83
N LEU A 19 -4.73 6.15 -6.53
CA LEU A 19 -4.65 4.76 -6.96
C LEU A 19 -5.76 3.90 -6.34
N SER A 20 -6.04 4.07 -5.05
CA SER A 20 -7.15 3.39 -4.37
C SER A 20 -8.50 3.76 -4.99
N GLN A 21 -8.68 5.03 -5.34
CA GLN A 21 -9.90 5.50 -6.01
C GLN A 21 -10.03 4.91 -7.41
N GLU A 22 -8.96 4.89 -8.22
CA GLU A 22 -8.98 4.27 -9.56
C GLU A 22 -9.31 2.78 -9.48
N VAL A 23 -8.76 2.05 -8.49
CA VAL A 23 -9.08 0.63 -8.29
C VAL A 23 -10.54 0.45 -7.87
N LYS A 24 -11.08 1.31 -7.00
CA LYS A 24 -12.51 1.29 -6.63
C LYS A 24 -13.42 1.57 -7.82
N ASP A 25 -13.08 2.54 -8.66
CA ASP A 25 -13.86 2.89 -9.85
C ASP A 25 -13.86 1.71 -10.84
N ARG A 26 -12.70 1.05 -11.03
CA ARG A 26 -12.63 -0.20 -11.81
C ARG A 26 -13.51 -1.31 -11.23
N ILE A 27 -13.52 -1.50 -9.91
CA ILE A 27 -14.39 -2.51 -9.28
C ILE A 27 -15.86 -2.19 -9.55
N SER A 28 -16.27 -0.92 -9.46
CA SER A 28 -17.63 -0.50 -9.79
C SER A 28 -17.99 -0.76 -11.26
N GLU A 29 -17.07 -0.52 -12.20
CA GLU A 29 -17.27 -0.87 -13.61
C GLU A 29 -17.47 -2.39 -13.81
N PHE A 30 -16.73 -3.21 -13.06
CA PHE A 30 -16.89 -4.66 -13.10
C PHE A 30 -18.24 -5.10 -12.54
N ASP A 31 -18.68 -4.51 -11.44
CA ASP A 31 -20.00 -4.79 -10.86
C ASP A 31 -21.14 -4.40 -11.84
N ALA A 32 -21.03 -3.26 -12.53
CA ALA A 32 -21.98 -2.86 -13.57
C ALA A 32 -21.97 -3.81 -14.79
N LYS A 33 -20.81 -4.36 -15.17
CA LYS A 33 -20.70 -5.38 -16.23
C LYS A 33 -21.35 -6.69 -15.82
N VAL A 34 -21.25 -7.08 -14.54
CA VAL A 34 -21.94 -8.26 -14.01
C VAL A 34 -23.45 -8.06 -14.03
N GLU A 35 -23.94 -6.88 -13.64
CA GLU A 35 -25.37 -6.56 -13.67
C GLU A 35 -25.94 -6.63 -15.09
N ARG A 36 -25.26 -6.03 -16.09
CA ARG A 36 -25.65 -6.17 -17.50
C ARG A 36 -25.63 -7.63 -17.99
N LEU A 37 -24.68 -8.44 -17.53
CA LEU A 37 -24.63 -9.85 -17.90
C LEU A 37 -25.87 -10.60 -17.39
N VAL A 38 -26.38 -10.22 -16.22
CA VAL A 38 -27.62 -10.76 -15.65
C VAL A 38 -28.82 -10.33 -16.48
N ASP A 39 -28.90 -9.06 -16.88
CA ASP A 39 -29.99 -8.56 -17.74
C ASP A 39 -30.05 -9.30 -19.09
N ILE A 40 -28.90 -9.48 -19.76
CA ILE A 40 -28.80 -10.19 -21.04
C ILE A 40 -29.18 -11.68 -20.89
N PHE A 41 -28.90 -12.28 -19.73
CA PHE A 41 -29.32 -13.65 -19.42
C PHE A 41 -30.83 -13.75 -19.20
N ILE A 42 -31.44 -12.76 -18.53
CA ILE A 42 -32.90 -12.68 -18.34
C ILE A 42 -33.62 -12.56 -19.69
N ASP A 43 -33.05 -11.79 -20.62
CA ASP A 43 -33.53 -11.65 -22.00
C ASP A 43 -33.32 -12.92 -22.86
N ARG A 44 -32.80 -14.02 -22.27
CA ARG A 44 -32.52 -15.33 -22.90
C ARG A 44 -31.59 -15.27 -24.12
N GLN A 45 -30.77 -14.23 -24.23
CA GLN A 45 -29.84 -14.07 -25.36
C GLN A 45 -28.58 -14.93 -25.25
N ILE A 46 -28.37 -15.59 -24.11
CA ILE A 46 -27.17 -16.40 -23.82
C ILE A 46 -27.53 -17.71 -23.11
N THR A 47 -26.80 -18.76 -23.46
CA THR A 47 -26.90 -20.09 -22.86
C THR A 47 -26.29 -20.13 -21.45
N GLN A 48 -26.78 -21.03 -20.59
CA GLN A 48 -26.35 -21.14 -19.18
C GLN A 48 -24.83 -21.40 -19.02
N GLU A 49 -24.24 -22.18 -19.92
CA GLU A 49 -22.78 -22.43 -19.94
C GLU A 49 -21.97 -21.16 -20.26
N GLU A 50 -22.50 -20.30 -21.12
CA GLU A 50 -21.86 -19.08 -21.58
C GLU A 50 -21.89 -17.99 -20.50
N TYR A 51 -23.00 -17.90 -19.77
CA TYR A 51 -23.11 -17.12 -18.55
C TYR A 51 -22.11 -17.57 -17.49
N ALA A 52 -21.99 -18.89 -17.24
CA ALA A 52 -21.06 -19.44 -16.26
C ALA A 52 -19.60 -19.11 -16.59
N LYS A 53 -19.17 -19.27 -17.86
CA LYS A 53 -17.82 -18.90 -18.31
C LYS A 53 -17.54 -17.42 -18.14
N ARG A 54 -18.46 -16.54 -18.55
CA ARG A 54 -18.28 -15.08 -18.44
C ARG A 54 -18.25 -14.62 -16.99
N LYS A 55 -19.12 -15.16 -16.14
CA LYS A 55 -19.14 -14.89 -14.70
C LYS A 55 -17.85 -15.34 -14.00
N ALA A 56 -17.34 -16.52 -14.34
CA ALA A 56 -16.08 -17.01 -13.79
C ALA A 56 -14.90 -16.09 -14.14
N LYS A 57 -14.83 -15.61 -15.39
CA LYS A 57 -13.81 -14.66 -15.83
C LYS A 57 -13.89 -13.33 -15.06
N LEU A 58 -15.08 -12.75 -14.96
CA LEU A 58 -15.33 -11.51 -14.21
C LEU A 58 -14.96 -11.63 -12.72
N LEU A 59 -15.28 -12.77 -12.09
CA LEU A 59 -14.93 -13.03 -10.69
C LEU A 59 -13.41 -13.18 -10.49
N ASN A 60 -12.70 -13.79 -11.45
CA ASN A 60 -11.26 -13.93 -11.37
C ASN A 60 -10.57 -12.57 -11.53
N ASP A 61 -11.00 -11.76 -12.51
CA ASP A 61 -10.50 -10.40 -12.72
C ASP A 61 -10.77 -9.51 -11.50
N LYS A 62 -11.92 -9.66 -10.83
CA LYS A 62 -12.23 -8.98 -9.55
C LYS A 62 -11.27 -9.39 -8.44
N LYS A 63 -10.99 -10.69 -8.29
CA LYS A 63 -10.02 -11.17 -7.28
C LYS A 63 -8.60 -10.66 -7.54
N ASP A 64 -8.18 -10.58 -8.80
CA ASP A 64 -6.87 -10.02 -9.15
C ASP A 64 -6.79 -8.52 -8.80
N LEU A 65 -7.87 -7.76 -9.00
CA LEU A 65 -7.93 -6.36 -8.58
C LEU A 65 -7.95 -6.19 -7.06
N GLU A 66 -8.67 -7.04 -6.32
CA GLU A 66 -8.62 -7.06 -4.84
C GLU A 66 -7.23 -7.41 -4.31
N GLY A 67 -6.53 -8.33 -4.99
CA GLY A 67 -5.13 -8.66 -4.70
C GLY A 67 -4.22 -7.44 -4.87
N LYS A 68 -4.33 -6.74 -6.00
CA LYS A 68 -3.58 -5.51 -6.26
C LYS A 68 -3.91 -4.39 -5.27
N LEU A 69 -5.17 -4.26 -4.86
CA LEU A 69 -5.57 -3.29 -3.83
C LEU A 69 -4.84 -3.59 -2.51
N LYS A 70 -4.82 -4.86 -2.08
CA LYS A 70 -4.11 -5.28 -0.87
C LYS A 70 -2.60 -5.10 -0.98
N GLU A 71 -2.01 -5.31 -2.16
CA GLU A 71 -0.59 -5.02 -2.39
C GLU A 71 -0.30 -3.53 -2.31
N ILE A 72 -1.16 -2.67 -2.85
CA ILE A 72 -1.04 -1.21 -2.74
C ILE A 72 -1.19 -0.75 -1.29
N GLU A 73 -2.15 -1.30 -0.54
CA GLU A 73 -2.32 -1.01 0.90
C GLU A 73 -1.13 -1.49 1.73
N LYS A 74 -0.49 -2.59 1.34
CA LYS A 74 0.68 -3.16 2.05
C LYS A 74 2.00 -2.50 1.64
N SER A 75 2.09 -1.99 0.40
CA SER A 75 3.30 -1.40 -0.18
C SER A 75 3.32 0.13 -0.13
N GLY A 76 2.17 0.80 -0.06
CA GLY A 76 2.09 2.26 0.10
C GLY A 76 2.51 2.65 1.52
N GLY A 77 3.69 3.26 1.66
CA GLY A 77 4.20 3.76 2.94
C GLY A 77 5.19 2.86 3.69
N GLY A 78 5.37 1.60 3.27
CA GLY A 78 6.20 0.63 4.00
C GLY A 78 7.70 0.99 4.10
N TRP A 79 8.24 1.76 3.15
CA TRP A 79 9.64 2.19 3.13
C TRP A 79 9.88 3.58 3.77
N LEU A 80 8.82 4.37 3.91
CA LEU A 80 8.88 5.74 4.47
C LEU A 80 9.01 5.75 5.99
N GLU A 81 8.31 4.83 6.69
CA GLU A 81 8.46 4.67 8.14
C GLU A 81 9.92 4.30 8.52
N PRO A 82 10.55 3.28 7.91
CA PRO A 82 11.95 2.95 8.16
C PRO A 82 12.91 4.08 7.76
N ALA A 83 12.66 4.79 6.65
CA ALA A 83 13.51 5.90 6.22
C ALA A 83 13.45 7.10 7.18
N LYS A 84 12.26 7.43 7.70
CA LYS A 84 12.08 8.47 8.73
C LYS A 84 12.76 8.08 10.04
N GLN A 85 12.61 6.83 10.47
CA GLN A 85 13.31 6.30 11.64
C GLN A 85 14.82 6.39 11.45
N PHE A 86 15.36 5.97 10.32
CA PHE A 86 16.78 6.03 10.00
C PHE A 86 17.35 7.46 10.12
N VAL A 87 16.71 8.44 9.49
CA VAL A 87 17.16 9.85 9.56
C VAL A 87 17.08 10.40 10.98
N THR A 88 16.05 10.02 11.74
CA THR A 88 15.90 10.40 13.15
C THR A 88 17.03 9.79 13.99
N THR A 89 17.35 8.52 13.77
CA THR A 89 18.47 7.83 14.41
C THR A 89 19.81 8.48 14.05
N CYS A 90 20.04 8.88 12.80
CA CYS A 90 21.25 9.61 12.41
C CYS A 90 21.36 10.98 13.11
N ASN A 91 20.26 11.73 13.22
CA ASN A 91 20.23 13.00 13.96
C ASN A 91 20.52 12.79 15.45
N GLN A 92 19.94 11.76 16.06
CA GLN A 92 20.22 11.38 17.45
C GLN A 92 21.68 10.95 17.64
N ALA A 93 22.26 10.21 16.69
CA ALA A 93 23.67 9.84 16.69
C ALA A 93 24.57 11.08 16.73
N GLY A 94 24.27 12.07 15.88
CA GLY A 94 24.95 13.35 15.87
C GLY A 94 24.84 14.05 17.23
N PHE A 95 23.63 14.21 17.76
CA PHE A 95 23.42 14.86 19.06
C PHE A 95 24.17 14.16 20.21
N VAL A 96 24.15 12.84 20.26
CA VAL A 96 24.83 12.03 21.27
C VAL A 96 26.36 12.08 21.11
N ALA A 97 26.87 12.15 19.87
CA ALA A 97 28.30 12.28 19.60
C ALA A 97 28.87 13.60 20.15
N TRP A 98 28.11 14.69 20.01
CA TRP A 98 28.46 16.04 20.48
C TRP A 98 28.46 16.19 22.00
N GLN A 99 27.75 15.33 22.75
CA GLN A 99 27.80 15.34 24.21
C GLN A 99 29.11 14.72 24.72
N GLU A 100 29.73 15.33 25.74
CA GLU A 100 30.92 14.77 26.40
C GLU A 100 30.61 13.63 27.38
N ILE A 101 29.31 13.32 27.59
CA ILE A 101 28.86 12.31 28.55
C ILE A 101 28.92 10.91 27.91
N LEU A 102 29.60 9.97 28.59
CA LEU A 102 29.80 8.61 28.09
C LEU A 102 28.55 7.72 28.19
N SER A 103 27.67 7.95 29.17
CA SER A 103 26.48 7.13 29.39
C SER A 103 25.50 7.14 28.20
N PRO A 104 25.08 8.30 27.65
CA PRO A 104 24.21 8.36 26.47
C PRO A 104 24.81 7.69 25.23
N LYS A 105 26.13 7.78 25.03
CA LYS A 105 26.86 7.12 23.93
C LYS A 105 26.75 5.59 24.03
N LYS A 106 26.93 5.05 25.24
CA LYS A 106 26.79 3.62 25.51
C LYS A 106 25.36 3.13 25.24
N ASP A 107 24.36 3.89 25.67
CA ASP A 107 22.96 3.49 25.50
C ASP A 107 22.48 3.60 24.05
N PHE A 108 22.93 4.61 23.31
CA PHE A 108 22.67 4.72 21.87
C PHE A 108 23.28 3.56 21.07
N LEU A 109 24.51 3.15 21.39
CA LEU A 109 25.18 2.02 20.73
C LEU A 109 24.49 0.67 20.99
N LYS A 110 23.78 0.50 22.12
CA LYS A 110 22.96 -0.70 22.36
C LYS A 110 21.74 -0.77 21.43
N ILE A 111 21.17 0.39 21.08
CA ILE A 111 20.00 0.49 20.20
C ILE A 111 20.42 0.33 18.73
N CYS A 112 21.59 0.88 18.35
CA CYS A 112 22.10 0.83 16.98
C CYS A 112 22.95 -0.42 16.69
N GLY A 113 23.22 -1.27 17.68
CA GLY A 113 24.06 -2.45 17.55
C GLY A 113 23.27 -3.72 17.22
N SER A 114 23.63 -4.36 16.10
CA SER A 114 23.46 -5.76 15.70
C SER A 114 22.27 -6.61 16.21
N ASN A 115 21.11 -6.02 16.49
CA ASN A 115 19.85 -6.75 16.66
C ASN A 115 18.78 -6.20 15.72
N LEU A 116 19.13 -6.19 14.43
CA LEU A 116 18.24 -5.87 13.33
C LEU A 116 17.37 -7.12 13.05
N VAL A 117 16.31 -7.31 13.84
CA VAL A 117 15.28 -8.29 13.51
C VAL A 117 14.40 -7.65 12.44
N LEU A 118 14.75 -7.91 11.18
CA LEU A 118 13.90 -7.69 10.00
C LEU A 118 12.77 -8.73 9.96
#